data_AF-A0A5K0X9M7-F1
#
_entry.id   AF-A0A5K0X9M7-F1
#
_cell.length_a   1.000
_cell.length_b   1.000
_cell.length_c   1.000
_cell.angle_alpha   90.00
_cell.angle_beta   90.00
_cell.angle_gamma   90.00
#
_symmetry.space_group_name_H-M   'P 1'
#
loop_
_entity.id
_entity.type
_entity.pdbx_description
1 polymer ?
#
loop_
_entity_poly.entity_id
_entity_poly.type
_entity_poly.pdbx_seq_one_letter_code
_entity_poly.pdbx_strand_id
1 'polypeptide(L)' 'NDAPSGAAGSPFNQSVAVVVGGDKSAFYHCGFYSAHNTLFDYKGRHFYESCYIQGSIDFIYGQAQSLFK' A
#
# COMPACT_ATOMS: atom_id res chain seq x y z
N ASN A 1 -1.47 -10.53 6.16
CA ASN A 1 -0.53 -9.55 6.71
C ASN A 1 -1.37 -8.61 7.54
N ASP A 2 -1.36 -8.79 8.86
CA ASP A 2 -2.26 -8.10 9.79
C ASP A 2 -1.53 -7.00 10.57
N ALA A 3 -0.65 -6.26 9.88
CA ALA A 3 0.03 -5.11 10.47
C ALA A 3 -0.99 -4.09 11.03
N PRO A 4 -0.71 -3.47 12.19
CA PRO A 4 -1.64 -2.51 12.80
C PRO A 4 -1.92 -1.36 11.84
N SER A 5 -3.20 -1.11 11.54
CA SER A 5 -3.61 0.04 10.74
C SER A 5 -4.24 1.12 11.63
N GLY A 6 -3.60 2.29 11.70
CA GLY A 6 -4.17 3.49 12.31
C GLY A 6 -4.84 4.40 11.28
N ALA A 7 -5.27 5.60 11.69
CA ALA A 7 -5.57 6.67 10.74
C ALA A 7 -4.28 7.17 10.06
N ALA A 8 -4.39 7.78 8.87
CA ALA A 8 -3.26 8.45 8.24
C ALA A 8 -2.64 9.49 9.20
N GLY A 9 -1.32 9.48 9.37
CA GLY A 9 -0.60 10.38 10.29
C GLY A 9 -0.53 9.92 11.75
N SER A 10 -1.17 8.80 12.13
CA SER A 10 -0.95 8.18 13.43
C SER A 10 0.48 7.61 13.55
N PRO A 11 1.03 7.43 14.76
CA PRO A 11 2.36 6.84 14.98
C PRO A 11 2.61 5.54 14.21
N PHE A 12 1.55 4.74 14.03
CA PHE A 12 1.59 3.46 13.33
C PHE A 12 1.63 3.58 11.79
N ASN A 13 1.30 4.75 11.23
CA ASN A 13 1.24 5.01 9.79
C ASN A 13 2.08 6.23 9.37
N GLN A 14 3.05 6.69 10.18
CA GLN A 14 3.83 7.90 9.85
C GLN A 14 4.72 7.72 8.62
N SER A 15 4.98 6.48 8.22
CA SER A 15 5.86 6.13 7.11
C SER A 15 5.09 5.67 5.86
N VAL A 16 3.76 5.71 5.82
CA VAL A 16 3.02 5.20 4.67
C VAL A 16 3.20 6.12 3.45
N ALA A 17 3.68 5.58 2.33
CA ALA A 17 3.85 6.35 1.10
C ALA A 17 2.51 6.56 0.38
N VAL A 18 1.64 5.54 0.40
CA VAL A 18 0.32 5.62 -0.23
C VAL A 18 -0.70 4.77 0.53
N VAL A 19 -1.93 5.28 0.65
CA VAL A 19 -3.10 4.54 1.13
C VAL A 19 -4.09 4.39 -0.02
N VAL A 20 -4.49 3.17 -0.33
CA VAL A 20 -5.45 2.86 -1.40
C VAL A 20 -6.71 2.25 -0.80
N GLY A 21 -7.81 3.00 -0.82
CA GLY A 21 -9.11 2.55 -0.28
C GLY A 21 -10.29 2.64 -1.24
N GLY A 22 -10.05 3.07 -2.49
CA GLY A 22 -11.07 3.15 -3.53
C GLY A 22 -11.13 1.86 -4.36
N ASP A 23 -12.32 1.32 -4.58
CA ASP A 23 -12.49 0.09 -5.37
C ASP A 23 -12.19 0.32 -6.86
N LYS A 24 -11.61 -0.70 -7.51
CA LYS A 24 -11.15 -0.68 -8.92
C LYS A 24 -10.09 0.38 -9.21
N SER A 25 -9.18 0.63 -8.27
CA SER A 25 -8.03 1.50 -8.49
C SER A 25 -6.93 0.79 -9.28
N ALA A 26 -6.31 1.48 -10.23
CA ALA A 26 -5.21 0.92 -11.02
C ALA A 26 -4.03 1.88 -11.09
N PHE A 27 -2.82 1.34 -10.99
CA PHE A 27 -1.55 2.05 -11.05
C PHE A 27 -0.67 1.45 -12.14
N TYR A 28 -0.11 2.29 -13.00
CA TYR A 28 0.71 1.88 -14.14
C TYR A 28 2.04 2.63 -14.08
N HIS A 29 3.16 1.91 -14.15
CA HIS A 29 4.51 2.50 -14.18
C HIS A 29 4.80 3.45 -12.99
N CYS A 30 4.27 3.14 -11.81
CA CYS A 30 4.41 3.96 -10.61
C CYS A 30 5.53 3.43 -9.70
N GLY A 31 6.17 4.34 -8.96
CA GLY A 31 7.12 4.01 -7.90
C GLY A 31 6.61 4.42 -6.52
N PHE A 32 6.61 3.50 -5.56
CA PHE A 32 6.23 3.76 -4.16
C PHE A 32 7.39 3.43 -3.22
N TYR A 33 7.78 4.38 -2.37
CA TYR A 33 8.99 4.29 -1.57
C TYR A 33 8.74 4.69 -0.13
N SER A 34 9.07 3.80 0.79
CA SER A 34 9.18 4.11 2.21
C SER A 34 10.06 3.07 2.91
N ALA A 35 10.51 3.37 4.13
CA ALA A 35 11.23 2.41 4.97
C ALA A 35 10.28 1.36 5.58
N HIS A 36 9.11 1.78 6.09
CA HIS A 36 8.13 0.90 6.75
C HIS A 36 6.74 1.18 6.18
N ASN A 37 5.90 0.15 6.04
CA ASN A 37 4.48 0.32 5.69
C ASN A 37 4.25 1.07 4.35
N THR A 38 5.09 0.83 3.33
CA THR A 38 5.11 1.60 2.08
C THR A 38 3.75 1.73 1.39
N LEU A 39 3.09 0.62 1.10
CA LEU A 39 1.78 0.57 0.44
C LEU A 39 0.74 0.03 1.42
N PHE A 40 -0.13 0.91 1.90
CA PHE A 40 -1.32 0.52 2.67
C PHE A 40 -2.49 0.27 1.72
N ASP A 41 -2.61 -0.98 1.32
CA ASP A 41 -3.60 -1.52 0.41
C ASP A 41 -4.91 -1.86 1.14
N TYR A 42 -5.59 -0.81 1.62
CA TYR A 42 -6.59 -0.89 2.69
C TYR A 42 -7.77 -1.81 2.37
N LYS A 43 -8.53 -1.53 1.30
CA LYS A 43 -9.72 -2.30 0.91
C LYS A 43 -10.09 -2.07 -0.55
N GLY A 44 -10.83 -3.01 -1.14
CA GLY A 44 -11.31 -2.93 -2.53
C GLY A 44 -10.49 -3.82 -3.47
N ARG A 45 -10.66 -3.63 -4.78
CA ARG A 45 -9.87 -4.34 -5.80
C ARG A 45 -8.89 -3.41 -6.46
N HIS A 46 -7.60 -3.76 -6.45
CA HIS A 46 -6.56 -2.91 -7.04
C HIS A 46 -5.68 -3.66 -8.03
N PHE A 47 -5.15 -2.92 -9.00
CA PHE A 47 -4.26 -3.45 -10.03
C PHE A 47 -2.99 -2.60 -10.12
N TYR A 48 -1.83 -3.24 -10.08
CA TYR A 48 -0.53 -2.59 -10.16
C TYR A 48 0.24 -3.21 -11.33
N GLU A 49 0.44 -2.46 -12.42
CA GLU A 49 1.16 -2.94 -13.62
C GLU A 49 2.48 -2.20 -13.79
N SER A 50 3.57 -2.95 -13.92
CA SER A 50 4.94 -2.45 -14.06
C SER A 50 5.30 -1.42 -12.97
N CYS A 51 4.83 -1.65 -11.74
CA CYS A 51 5.09 -0.77 -10.61
C CYS A 51 6.30 -1.24 -9.79
N TYR A 52 7.03 -0.29 -9.21
CA TYR A 52 8.12 -0.55 -8.28
C TYR A 52 7.70 -0.17 -6.86
N ILE A 53 7.72 -1.12 -5.93
CA ILE A 53 7.37 -0.88 -4.52
C ILE A 53 8.56 -1.26 -3.66
N GLN A 54 9.08 -0.30 -2.89
CA GLN A 54 10.25 -0.47 -2.04
C GLN A 54 9.92 -0.23 -0.57
N GLY A 55 10.36 -1.16 0.29
CA GLY A 55 10.41 -0.96 1.74
C GLY A 55 11.05 -2.12 2.49
N SER A 56 11.14 -1.98 3.81
CA SER A 56 11.79 -2.95 4.71
C SER A 56 10.78 -3.85 5.44
N ILE A 57 9.85 -3.26 6.20
CA ILE A 57 8.90 -4.00 7.05
C ILE A 57 7.48 -3.74 6.57
N ASP A 58 6.71 -4.82 6.39
CA ASP A 58 5.29 -4.79 6.00
C ASP A 58 5.00 -3.81 4.87
N PHE A 59 5.89 -3.78 3.88
CA PHE A 59 5.92 -2.74 2.84
C PHE A 59 4.73 -2.82 1.87
N ILE A 60 3.98 -3.92 1.87
CA ILE A 60 2.63 -4.04 1.31
C ILE A 60 1.76 -4.71 2.37
N TYR A 61 0.68 -4.05 2.79
CA TYR A 61 -0.21 -4.55 3.84
C TYR A 61 -1.64 -4.01 3.69
N GLY A 62 -2.62 -4.67 4.30
CA GLY A 62 -4.04 -4.32 4.20
C GLY A 62 -4.92 -5.50 3.79
N GLN A 63 -6.17 -5.23 3.42
CA GLN A 63 -7.21 -6.24 3.14
C GLN A 63 -7.79 -6.15 1.72
N ALA A 64 -7.16 -5.40 0.83
CA ALA A 64 -7.57 -5.32 -0.57
C ALA A 64 -7.31 -6.62 -1.35
N GLN A 65 -8.14 -6.84 -2.37
CA GLN A 65 -7.95 -7.89 -3.37
C GLN A 65 -7.12 -7.33 -4.54
N SER A 66 -5.82 -7.55 -4.49
CA SER A 66 -4.90 -6.87 -5.39
C SER A 66 -4.12 -7.81 -6.29
N LEU A 67 -3.90 -7.36 -7.52
CA LEU A 67 -3.08 -8.04 -8.52
C LEU A 67 -1.88 -7.15 -8.87
N PHE A 68 -0.69 -7.72 -8.75
CA PHE A 68 0.60 -7.09 -9.09
C PHE A 68 1.17 -7.79 -10.31
N LYS A 69 1.53 -7.02 -11.34
CA LYS A 69 2.01 -7.49 -12.64
C LYS A 69 3.23 -6.70 -13.11
#